data_AF-A0A959NJL5-F1
#
_entry.id   AF-A0A959NJL5-F1
#
_cell.length_a   1.000
_cell.length_b   1.000
_cell.length_c   1.000
_cell.angle_alpha   90.00
_cell.angle_beta   90.00
_cell.angle_gamma   90.00
#
_symmetry.space_group_name_H-M   'P 1'
#
loop_
_entity.id
_entity.type
_entity.pdbx_description
1 polymer ?
#
loop_
_entity_poly.entity_id
_entity_poly.type
_entity_poly.pdbx_seq_one_letter_code
_entity_poly.pdbx_strand_id
1 'polypeptide(L)'
;MLLGIPFSIYFNDDDIYVLLFSGLGTSLIGFLLFLYTKNKDKEIRKREGYIVVSIGWLVMSLFGAIPFVLHGSIPSYTDAFFETMSGFTTTGASILNDIESLPHGLLFWRSVTQWLGGMGMIVLSLAILPILGIGGMQLFVAEVPGPTKDKLHPRV
;
A
#
# COMPACT_ATOMS: atom_id res chain seq x y z
N MET A 1 7.60 5.36 3.50
CA MET A 1 8.98 5.75 3.16
C MET A 1 9.72 6.21 4.40
N LEU A 2 9.23 7.23 5.10
CA LEU A 2 9.89 7.79 6.30
C LEU A 2 10.19 6.77 7.41
N LEU A 3 9.42 5.68 7.50
CA LEU A 3 9.66 4.59 8.45
C LEU A 3 11.01 3.87 8.26
N GLY A 4 11.64 3.97 7.08
CA GLY A 4 12.98 3.42 6.84
C GLY A 4 14.12 4.29 7.40
N ILE A 5 13.85 5.57 7.73
CA ILE A 5 14.89 6.51 8.18
C ILE A 5 15.61 6.04 9.46
N PRO A 6 14.93 5.52 10.50
CA PRO A 6 15.62 5.04 11.70
C PRO A 6 16.65 3.93 11.41
N PHE A 7 16.35 3.05 10.44
CA PHE A 7 17.27 1.98 10.04
C PHE A 7 18.46 2.55 9.28
N SER A 8 18.21 3.45 8.35
CA SER A 8 19.26 4.18 7.64
C SER A 8 20.23 4.91 8.59
N ILE A 9 19.70 5.58 9.62
CA ILE A 9 20.53 6.24 10.65
C ILE A 9 21.33 5.24 11.48
N TYR A 10 20.71 4.13 11.89
CA TYR A 10 21.36 3.11 12.71
C TYR A 10 22.50 2.40 11.98
N PHE A 11 22.31 2.10 10.69
CA PHE A 11 23.31 1.44 9.84
C PHE A 11 24.26 2.43 9.13
N ASN A 12 24.01 3.74 9.24
CA ASN A 12 24.78 4.81 8.63
C ASN A 12 24.84 4.73 7.09
N ASP A 13 23.69 4.43 6.49
CA ASP A 13 23.52 4.33 5.03
C ASP A 13 23.20 5.70 4.40
N ASP A 14 23.37 5.80 3.08
CA ASP A 14 23.20 7.02 2.28
C ASP A 14 21.77 7.25 1.75
N ASP A 15 20.79 6.46 2.20
CA ASP A 15 19.41 6.50 1.74
C ASP A 15 18.48 7.44 2.56
N ILE A 16 18.99 8.14 3.57
CA ILE A 16 18.22 9.08 4.40
C ILE A 16 17.53 10.15 3.55
N TYR A 17 18.30 10.83 2.70
CA TYR A 17 17.81 11.99 1.94
C TYR A 17 16.76 11.58 0.91
N VAL A 18 16.97 10.46 0.23
CA VAL A 18 16.02 9.94 -0.77
C VAL A 18 14.73 9.47 -0.11
N LEU A 19 14.78 8.82 1.06
CA LEU A 19 13.58 8.47 1.82
C LEU A 19 12.82 9.71 2.31
N LEU A 20 13.53 10.76 2.73
CA LEU A 20 12.96 12.01 3.21
C LEU A 20 12.28 12.78 2.08
N PHE A 21 12.98 13.03 0.95
CA PHE A 21 12.42 13.74 -0.19
C PHE A 21 11.24 12.99 -0.82
N SER A 22 11.36 11.67 -0.98
CA SER A 22 10.27 10.86 -1.53
C SER A 22 9.05 10.85 -0.61
N GLY A 23 9.28 10.70 0.70
CA GLY A 23 8.22 10.67 1.71
C GLY A 23 7.49 12.00 1.80
N LEU A 24 8.22 13.10 1.98
CA LEU A 24 7.63 14.44 2.07
C LEU A 24 6.99 14.87 0.76
N GLY A 25 7.61 14.58 -0.39
CA GLY A 25 7.05 14.91 -1.71
C GLY A 25 5.73 14.18 -1.95
N THR A 26 5.68 12.88 -1.66
CA THR A 26 4.44 12.09 -1.78
C THR A 26 3.36 12.58 -0.84
N SER A 27 3.69 12.85 0.44
CA SER A 27 2.74 13.38 1.42
C SER A 27 2.23 14.77 1.04
N LEU A 28 3.08 15.63 0.50
CA LEU A 28 2.70 16.97 0.04
C LEU A 28 1.71 16.89 -1.11
N ILE A 29 1.97 16.05 -2.12
CA ILE A 29 1.07 15.85 -3.26
C ILE A 29 -0.29 15.32 -2.78
N GLY A 30 -0.28 14.31 -1.91
CA GLY A 30 -1.51 13.77 -1.31
C GLY A 30 -2.28 14.84 -0.51
N PHE A 31 -1.58 15.67 0.25
CA PHE A 31 -2.18 16.75 1.03
C PHE A 31 -2.80 17.84 0.14
N LEU A 32 -2.14 18.24 -0.94
CA LEU A 32 -2.68 19.21 -1.90
C LEU A 32 -3.94 18.68 -2.59
N LEU A 33 -3.93 17.41 -3.01
CA LEU A 33 -5.11 16.75 -3.58
C LEU A 33 -6.27 16.67 -2.58
N PHE A 34 -5.95 16.40 -1.31
CA PHE A 34 -6.94 16.41 -0.23
C PHE A 34 -7.56 17.81 -0.05
N LEU A 35 -6.75 18.87 0.02
CA LEU A 35 -7.25 20.24 0.16
C LEU A 35 -8.16 20.66 -1.02
N TYR A 36 -7.87 20.19 -2.22
CA TYR A 36 -8.69 20.45 -3.41
C TYR A 36 -10.04 19.70 -3.39
N THR A 37 -10.11 18.55 -2.72
CA THR A 37 -11.28 17.66 -2.76
C THR A 37 -12.13 17.67 -1.48
N LYS A 38 -11.64 18.26 -0.38
CA LYS A 38 -12.27 18.18 0.96
C LYS A 38 -13.72 18.69 1.05
N ASN A 39 -14.12 19.64 0.22
CA ASN A 39 -15.43 20.31 0.29
C ASN A 39 -16.49 19.73 -0.67
N LYS A 40 -16.29 18.53 -1.20
CA LYS A 40 -17.25 17.88 -2.12
C LYS A 40 -18.10 16.87 -1.36
N ASP A 41 -19.39 16.80 -1.69
CA ASP A 41 -20.29 15.78 -1.15
C ASP A 41 -19.77 14.38 -1.47
N LYS A 42 -19.72 13.52 -0.45
CA LYS A 42 -19.08 12.19 -0.52
C LYS A 42 -20.14 11.10 -0.43
N GLU A 43 -20.90 10.92 -1.50
CA GLU A 43 -21.63 9.66 -1.69
C GLU A 43 -20.75 8.70 -2.47
N ILE A 44 -20.29 7.61 -1.83
CA ILE A 44 -19.52 6.57 -2.51
C ILE A 44 -20.47 5.44 -2.91
N ARG A 45 -20.72 5.32 -4.21
CA ARG A 45 -21.45 4.21 -4.83
C ARG A 45 -20.52 3.02 -5.04
N LYS A 46 -21.08 1.81 -5.19
CA LYS A 46 -20.30 0.58 -5.43
C LYS A 46 -19.29 0.70 -6.58
N ARG A 47 -19.70 1.35 -7.69
CA ARG A 47 -18.83 1.61 -8.86
C ARG A 47 -17.61 2.46 -8.50
N GLU A 48 -17.80 3.50 -7.69
CA GLU A 48 -16.72 4.37 -7.25
C GLU A 48 -15.79 3.63 -6.27
N GLY A 49 -16.34 2.76 -5.42
CA GLY A 49 -15.55 1.87 -4.56
C GLY A 49 -14.55 1.02 -5.34
N TYR A 50 -14.98 0.39 -6.44
CA TYR A 50 -14.08 -0.38 -7.32
C TYR A 50 -12.96 0.49 -7.90
N ILE A 51 -13.31 1.67 -8.40
CA ILE A 51 -12.36 2.60 -9.00
C ILE A 51 -11.33 3.06 -7.97
N VAL A 52 -11.78 3.43 -6.75
CA VAL A 52 -10.92 3.89 -5.66
C VAL A 52 -9.93 2.80 -5.26
N VAL A 53 -10.39 1.56 -5.14
CA VAL A 53 -9.50 0.43 -4.81
C VAL A 53 -8.46 0.23 -5.91
N SER A 54 -8.89 0.09 -7.17
CA SER A 54 -7.97 -0.18 -8.29
C SER A 54 -6.95 0.95 -8.49
N ILE A 55 -7.40 2.21 -8.45
CA ILE A 55 -6.50 3.37 -8.57
C ILE A 55 -5.61 3.48 -7.33
N GLY A 56 -6.11 3.16 -6.15
CA GLY A 56 -5.35 3.20 -4.89
C GLY A 56 -4.08 2.35 -4.97
N TRP A 57 -4.20 1.08 -5.39
CA TRP A 57 -3.05 0.18 -5.56
C TRP A 57 -2.04 0.70 -6.59
N LEU A 58 -2.53 1.22 -7.72
CA LEU A 58 -1.69 1.79 -8.77
C LEU A 58 -0.93 3.04 -8.27
N VAL A 59 -1.64 3.97 -7.64
CA VAL A 59 -1.06 5.21 -7.10
C VAL A 59 -0.04 4.90 -6.00
N MET A 60 -0.37 4.01 -5.07
CA MET A 60 0.58 3.59 -4.03
C MET A 60 1.86 3.01 -4.64
N SER A 61 1.75 2.19 -5.69
CA SER A 61 2.91 1.59 -6.37
C SER A 61 3.72 2.62 -7.16
N LEU A 62 3.05 3.57 -7.84
CA LEU A 62 3.70 4.65 -8.57
C LEU A 62 4.55 5.53 -7.64
N PHE A 63 4.00 5.98 -6.52
CA PHE A 63 4.75 6.80 -5.57
C PHE A 63 5.75 5.96 -4.77
N GLY A 64 5.39 4.74 -4.40
CA GLY A 64 6.24 3.84 -3.60
C GLY A 64 7.58 3.48 -4.25
N ALA A 65 7.66 3.57 -5.59
CA ALA A 65 8.86 3.32 -6.37
C ALA A 65 9.90 4.45 -6.35
N ILE A 66 9.47 5.69 -6.06
CA ILE A 66 10.32 6.89 -6.11
C ILE A 66 11.63 6.76 -5.32
N PRO A 67 11.67 6.30 -4.05
CA PRO A 67 12.92 6.26 -3.29
C PRO A 67 13.97 5.32 -3.90
N PHE A 68 13.56 4.23 -4.55
CA PHE A 68 14.51 3.30 -5.21
C PHE A 68 15.18 3.94 -6.44
N VAL A 69 14.43 4.73 -7.20
CA VAL A 69 14.92 5.40 -8.40
C VAL A 69 15.79 6.60 -8.06
N LEU A 70 15.38 7.41 -7.08
CA LEU A 70 16.16 8.56 -6.63
C LEU A 70 17.49 8.15 -5.98
N HIS A 71 17.53 7.00 -5.30
CA HIS A 71 18.76 6.44 -4.77
C HIS A 71 19.68 5.89 -5.87
N GLY A 72 19.11 5.35 -6.94
CA GLY A 72 19.84 4.65 -7.98
C GLY A 72 20.04 3.15 -7.71
N SER A 73 19.49 2.61 -6.62
CA SER A 73 19.46 1.15 -6.38
C SER A 73 18.67 0.41 -7.46
N ILE A 74 17.63 1.05 -8.00
CA ILE A 74 16.87 0.54 -9.15
C ILE A 74 16.75 1.71 -10.15
N PRO A 75 17.70 1.88 -11.08
CA PRO A 75 17.75 3.05 -11.96
C PRO A 75 16.54 3.16 -12.90
N SER A 76 15.98 2.03 -13.32
CA SER A 76 14.82 2.00 -14.20
C SER A 76 13.53 2.17 -13.40
N TYR A 77 12.74 3.21 -13.72
CA TYR A 77 11.47 3.43 -13.05
C TYR A 77 10.47 2.28 -13.28
N THR A 78 10.51 1.62 -14.44
CA THR A 78 9.63 0.46 -14.70
C THR A 78 9.95 -0.70 -13.77
N ASP A 79 11.24 -0.91 -13.49
CA ASP A 79 11.71 -1.99 -12.64
C ASP A 79 11.41 -1.68 -11.17
N ALA A 80 11.61 -0.42 -10.76
CA ALA A 80 11.24 0.05 -9.43
C ALA A 80 9.72 -0.02 -9.20
N PHE A 81 8.93 0.31 -10.23
CA PHE A 81 7.48 0.16 -10.21
C PHE A 81 7.08 -1.31 -10.09
N PHE A 82 7.69 -2.20 -10.86
CA PHE A 82 7.44 -3.64 -10.75
C PHE A 82 7.77 -4.16 -9.35
N GLU A 83 8.93 -3.79 -8.82
CA GLU A 83 9.40 -4.18 -7.49
C GLU A 83 8.44 -3.73 -6.38
N THR A 84 7.94 -2.50 -6.50
CA THR A 84 7.00 -1.89 -5.56
C THR A 84 5.60 -2.49 -5.68
N MET A 85 5.11 -2.70 -6.90
CA MET A 85 3.83 -3.34 -7.17
C MET A 85 3.82 -4.75 -6.59
N SER A 86 4.86 -5.54 -6.88
CA SER A 86 5.06 -6.88 -6.32
C SER A 86 5.07 -6.89 -4.79
N GLY A 87 5.65 -5.86 -4.18
CA GLY A 87 5.60 -5.63 -2.73
C GLY A 87 4.17 -5.42 -2.23
N PHE A 88 3.48 -4.39 -2.72
CA PHE A 88 2.11 -4.06 -2.28
C PHE A 88 1.09 -5.16 -2.59
N THR A 89 1.24 -5.90 -3.68
CA THR A 89 0.35 -7.04 -3.97
C THR A 89 0.74 -8.31 -3.21
N THR A 90 1.81 -8.27 -2.41
CA THR A 90 2.37 -9.44 -1.71
C THR A 90 2.73 -10.58 -2.66
N THR A 91 3.07 -10.26 -3.91
CA THR A 91 3.48 -11.25 -4.91
C THR A 91 4.87 -11.78 -4.61
N GLY A 92 5.76 -10.95 -4.08
CA GLY A 92 7.11 -11.36 -3.68
C GLY A 92 8.06 -11.67 -4.84
N ALA A 93 7.68 -11.37 -6.08
CA ALA A 93 8.61 -11.35 -7.22
C ALA A 93 9.62 -10.20 -7.06
N SER A 94 10.86 -10.42 -7.52
CA SER A 94 11.97 -9.49 -7.36
C SER A 94 12.71 -9.32 -8.68
N ILE A 95 13.03 -8.08 -9.05
CA ILE A 95 14.00 -7.78 -10.12
C ILE A 95 15.44 -7.82 -9.60
N LEU A 96 15.62 -7.68 -8.28
CA LEU A 96 16.92 -7.67 -7.64
C LEU A 96 17.45 -9.09 -7.51
N ASN A 97 18.66 -9.33 -8.01
CA ASN A 97 19.38 -10.60 -7.83
C ASN A 97 19.90 -10.78 -6.40
N ASP A 98 20.35 -9.68 -5.79
CA ASP A 98 20.77 -9.63 -4.39
C ASP A 98 20.01 -8.52 -3.67
N ILE A 99 19.02 -8.91 -2.87
CA ILE A 99 18.14 -7.98 -2.14
C ILE A 99 18.87 -7.37 -0.95
N GLU A 100 19.78 -8.11 -0.31
CA GLU A 100 20.49 -7.66 0.90
C GLU A 100 21.53 -6.58 0.59
N SER A 101 21.88 -6.41 -0.70
CA SER A 101 22.71 -5.31 -1.18
C SER A 101 22.05 -3.92 -1.12
N LEU A 102 20.73 -3.85 -0.86
CA LEU A 102 20.05 -2.57 -0.69
C LEU A 102 20.45 -1.89 0.63
N PRO A 103 20.55 -0.55 0.63
CA PRO A 103 20.60 0.22 1.88
C PRO A 103 19.48 -0.18 2.83
N HIS A 104 19.74 -0.23 4.13
CA HIS A 104 18.86 -0.82 5.12
C HIS A 104 17.53 -0.06 5.25
N GLY A 105 17.50 1.25 5.01
CA GLY A 105 16.26 2.01 4.99
C GLY A 105 15.37 1.67 3.78
N LEU A 106 15.93 1.49 2.59
CA LEU A 106 15.25 1.02 1.38
C LEU A 106 14.83 -0.44 1.50
N LEU A 107 15.68 -1.29 2.07
CA LEU A 107 15.37 -2.67 2.38
C LEU A 107 14.19 -2.76 3.35
N PHE A 108 14.18 -1.94 4.39
CA PHE A 108 13.04 -1.83 5.31
C PHE A 108 11.80 -1.30 4.60
N TRP A 109 11.94 -0.28 3.74
CA TRP A 109 10.81 0.23 2.94
C TRP A 109 10.20 -0.86 2.07
N ARG A 110 11.02 -1.68 1.41
CA ARG A 110 10.58 -2.85 0.64
C ARG A 110 9.76 -3.80 1.51
N SER A 111 10.25 -4.19 2.69
CA SER A 111 9.52 -5.04 3.63
C SER A 111 8.21 -4.41 4.11
N VAL A 112 8.20 -3.10 4.35
CA VAL A 112 6.98 -2.36 4.72
C VAL A 112 5.94 -2.39 3.59
N THR A 113 6.34 -2.33 2.31
CA THR A 113 5.37 -2.44 1.20
C THR A 113 4.64 -3.79 1.21
N GLN A 114 5.35 -4.89 1.50
CA GLN A 114 4.75 -6.21 1.65
C GLN A 114 3.81 -6.28 2.85
N TRP A 115 4.24 -5.73 3.99
CA TRP A 115 3.42 -5.70 5.19
C TRP A 115 2.12 -4.89 5.00
N LEU A 116 2.23 -3.69 4.40
CA LEU A 116 1.08 -2.85 4.05
C LEU A 116 0.17 -3.53 3.03
N GLY A 117 0.76 -4.23 2.06
CA GLY A 117 0.04 -5.03 1.07
C GLY A 117 -0.82 -6.12 1.70
N GLY A 118 -0.21 -6.92 2.59
CA GLY A 118 -0.89 -8.00 3.29
C GLY A 118 -2.04 -7.49 4.16
N MET A 119 -1.78 -6.43 4.93
CA MET A 119 -2.83 -5.78 5.73
C MET A 119 -3.93 -5.18 4.83
N GLY A 120 -3.57 -4.56 3.70
CA GLY A 120 -4.51 -4.00 2.74
C GLY A 120 -5.44 -5.05 2.14
N MET A 121 -4.91 -6.22 1.77
CA MET A 121 -5.72 -7.33 1.27
C MET A 121 -6.64 -7.94 2.33
N ILE A 122 -6.20 -8.04 3.60
CA ILE A 122 -7.04 -8.49 4.72
C ILE A 122 -8.20 -7.51 4.95
N VAL A 123 -7.92 -6.21 4.99
CA VAL A 123 -8.96 -5.19 5.19
C VAL A 123 -9.92 -5.19 4.01
N LEU A 124 -9.42 -5.28 2.78
CA LEU A 124 -10.26 -5.38 1.59
C LEU A 124 -11.15 -6.63 1.61
N SER A 125 -10.58 -7.80 1.94
CA SER A 125 -11.32 -9.05 1.96
C SER A 125 -12.40 -9.07 3.03
N LEU A 126 -12.12 -8.53 4.23
CA LEU A 126 -13.07 -8.51 5.33
C LEU A 126 -14.11 -7.38 5.24
N ALA A 127 -13.72 -6.19 4.77
CA ALA A 127 -14.62 -5.04 4.72
C ALA A 127 -15.45 -4.99 3.44
N ILE A 128 -14.87 -5.37 2.29
CA ILE A 128 -15.48 -5.12 0.98
C ILE A 128 -16.16 -6.38 0.43
N LEU A 129 -15.56 -7.57 0.51
CA LEU A 129 -16.19 -8.79 -0.05
C LEU A 129 -17.57 -9.11 0.53
N PRO A 130 -17.85 -8.93 1.84
CA PRO A 130 -19.19 -9.18 2.39
C PRO A 130 -20.25 -8.24 1.80
N ILE A 131 -19.89 -6.98 1.52
CA ILE A 131 -20.77 -5.97 0.94
C ILE A 131 -21.05 -6.27 -0.55
N LEU A 132 -20.11 -6.94 -1.21
CA LEU A 132 -20.21 -7.33 -2.62
C LEU A 132 -20.86 -8.71 -2.84
N GLY A 133 -21.04 -9.52 -1.79
CA GLY A 133 -21.70 -10.82 -1.88
C GLY A 133 -20.91 -11.89 -2.63
N ILE A 134 -19.60 -11.68 -2.84
CA ILE A 134 -18.72 -12.62 -3.57
C ILE A 134 -17.81 -13.34 -2.56
N GLY A 135 -17.96 -14.67 -2.46
CA GLY A 135 -16.86 -15.60 -2.13
C GLY A 135 -16.45 -15.85 -0.67
N GLY A 136 -16.79 -15.00 0.31
CA GLY A 136 -16.31 -15.18 1.70
C GLY A 136 -17.39 -15.57 2.74
N MET A 137 -18.65 -15.24 2.46
CA MET A 137 -19.73 -15.43 3.44
C MET A 137 -20.04 -16.91 3.69
N GLN A 138 -19.73 -17.81 2.77
CA GLN A 138 -19.97 -19.25 2.95
C GLN A 138 -18.97 -19.92 3.89
N LEU A 139 -17.69 -19.49 3.91
CA LEU A 139 -16.69 -20.00 4.86
C LEU A 139 -16.92 -19.43 6.27
N PHE A 140 -17.22 -18.13 6.38
CA PHE A 140 -17.55 -17.51 7.67
C PHE A 140 -18.88 -18.05 8.26
N VAL A 141 -19.86 -18.39 7.41
CA VAL A 141 -21.09 -19.08 7.84
C VAL A 141 -20.85 -20.56 8.17
N ALA A 142 -19.86 -21.20 7.54
CA ALA A 142 -19.51 -22.60 7.82
C ALA A 142 -18.67 -22.78 9.11
N GLU A 143 -17.85 -21.79 9.49
CA GLU A 143 -17.00 -21.84 10.69
C GLU A 143 -17.68 -21.30 11.96
N VAL A 144 -18.82 -20.61 11.86
CA VAL A 144 -19.53 -20.07 13.02
C VAL A 144 -20.79 -20.92 13.30
N PRO A 145 -20.77 -21.81 14.31
CA PRO A 145 -21.96 -22.55 14.71
C PRO A 145 -22.86 -21.62 15.53
N GLY A 146 -23.79 -20.93 14.88
CA GLY A 146 -24.77 -20.09 15.56
C GLY A 146 -25.58 -19.20 14.62
N PRO A 147 -26.79 -18.77 15.01
CA PRO A 147 -27.69 -18.04 14.13
C PRO A 147 -27.04 -16.73 13.66
N THR A 148 -27.09 -16.49 12.35
CA THR A 148 -26.61 -15.28 11.70
C THR A 148 -27.25 -14.06 12.35
N LYS A 149 -26.48 -13.34 13.17
CA LYS A 149 -26.93 -12.05 13.72
C LYS A 149 -27.26 -11.14 12.54
N ASP A 150 -28.46 -10.59 12.58
CA ASP A 150 -28.94 -9.57 11.67
C ASP A 150 -27.88 -8.50 11.42
N LYS A 151 -27.80 -8.11 10.15
CA LYS A 151 -26.89 -7.12 9.58
C LYS A 151 -26.77 -5.90 10.50
N LEU A 152 -25.68 -5.85 11.27
CA LEU A 152 -25.25 -4.62 11.92
C LEU A 152 -24.88 -3.63 10.82
N HIS A 153 -25.80 -2.73 10.51
CA HIS A 153 -25.49 -1.53 9.73
C HIS A 153 -24.48 -0.69 10.53
N PRO A 154 -23.27 -0.44 10.00
CA PRO A 154 -22.39 0.56 10.59
C PRO A 154 -23.03 1.92 10.36
N ARG A 155 -23.31 2.66 11.44
CA ARG A 155 -23.50 4.10 11.37
C ARG A 155 -22.11 4.75 11.43
N VAL A 156 -21.81 5.57 10.43
CA VAL A 156 -20.76 6.60 10.50
C VAL A 156 -21.39 7.83 11.13
#